data_AF-A0A5C7RT59-F1
#
_entry.id   AF-A0A5C7RT59-F1
#
_cell.length_a   1.000
_cell.length_b   1.000
_cell.length_c   1.000
_cell.angle_alpha   90.00
_cell.angle_beta   90.00
_cell.angle_gamma   90.00
#
_symmetry.space_group_name_H-M   'P 1'
#
loop_
_entity.id
_entity.type
_entity.pdbx_description
1 polymer ?
#
loop_
_entity_poly.entity_id
_entity_poly.type
_entity_poly.pdbx_seq_one_letter_code
_entity_poly.pdbx_strand_id
1 'polypeptide(L)'
;MFTAAILVAVLSLPARVEAENSERDTPPEEQEIAYAETVSKEAQAWLDYLQDLDRRYPDSGKANPERVLAEEGEKAALLYCRAIGFDGPCTIETATGQERFVDARDARGIAKAGWFDWLWTLFSRIGVIPEHAACPAPYTMVEIYMDDEDNNNNNQRSGWLGATVSNHNTTWRFCRLSLKATSDFRPLPIMGDDYDYSVLSLGLLCPSGARRVWRRHDNEDSANNNSHSGSIFPNFSLWPGNWMIAHCHFDGAAFAWGGYMTTYPNIGIKYGVFASPSMPSIYALAHGWVYQDDEDFLNTNLWIGSPDLVMSGSNNTTRHLAKVQ
;
A
#
# COMPACT_ATOMS: atom_id res chain seq x y z
N MET A 1 -33.91 -54.15 -1.78
CA MET A 1 -34.32 -52.80 -2.24
C MET A 1 -33.26 -51.82 -1.76
N PHE A 2 -32.34 -51.43 -2.63
CA PHE A 2 -31.33 -50.41 -2.36
C PHE A 2 -31.62 -49.23 -3.27
N THR A 3 -31.94 -48.07 -2.66
CA THR A 3 -32.22 -46.83 -3.37
C THR A 3 -30.92 -46.04 -3.48
N ALA A 4 -30.38 -45.93 -4.68
CA ALA A 4 -29.19 -45.12 -4.96
C ALA A 4 -29.62 -43.66 -5.15
N ALA A 5 -29.09 -42.76 -4.31
CA ALA A 5 -29.26 -41.32 -4.47
C ALA A 5 -28.12 -40.79 -5.37
N ILE A 6 -28.50 -40.23 -6.52
CA ILE A 6 -27.58 -39.56 -7.45
C ILE A 6 -27.37 -38.13 -6.96
N LEU A 7 -26.17 -37.83 -6.47
CA LEU A 7 -25.74 -36.48 -6.12
C LEU A 7 -25.29 -35.77 -7.41
N VAL A 8 -26.07 -34.81 -7.89
CA VAL A 8 -25.68 -33.96 -9.02
C VAL A 8 -24.82 -32.82 -8.47
N ALA A 9 -23.51 -32.90 -8.66
CA ALA A 9 -22.59 -31.81 -8.41
C ALA A 9 -22.78 -30.76 -9.52
N VAL A 10 -23.40 -29.63 -9.18
CA VAL A 10 -23.43 -28.45 -10.04
C VAL A 10 -22.05 -27.79 -9.94
N LEU A 11 -21.17 -28.11 -10.89
CA LEU A 11 -19.93 -27.38 -11.13
C LEU A 11 -20.29 -26.02 -11.70
N SER A 12 -20.40 -25.00 -10.83
CA SER A 12 -20.41 -23.61 -11.24
C SER A 12 -19.04 -23.29 -11.82
N LEU A 13 -18.95 -23.19 -13.15
CA LEU A 13 -17.79 -22.60 -13.81
C LEU A 13 -17.70 -21.13 -13.38
N PRO A 14 -16.51 -20.62 -12.99
CA PRO A 14 -16.35 -19.21 -12.70
C PRO A 14 -16.65 -18.41 -13.97
N ALA A 15 -17.51 -17.40 -13.83
CA ALA A 15 -17.81 -16.45 -14.90
C ALA A 15 -16.50 -15.81 -15.38
N ARG A 16 -16.17 -16.01 -16.66
CA ARG A 16 -14.91 -15.56 -17.27
C ARG A 16 -15.16 -14.68 -18.50
N VAL A 17 -16.33 -14.02 -18.59
CA VAL A 17 -16.89 -13.53 -19.87
C VAL A 17 -17.25 -12.03 -19.89
N GLU A 18 -17.02 -11.23 -18.86
CA GLU A 18 -17.53 -9.83 -18.88
C GLU A 18 -16.46 -8.72 -19.09
N ALA A 19 -15.18 -8.96 -18.82
CA ALA A 19 -14.16 -7.91 -18.95
C ALA A 19 -13.78 -7.54 -20.40
N GLU A 20 -13.98 -8.41 -21.40
CA GLU A 20 -13.61 -8.08 -22.80
C GLU A 20 -14.60 -7.11 -23.49
N ASN A 21 -15.75 -6.79 -22.88
CA ASN A 21 -16.73 -5.90 -23.49
C ASN A 21 -16.66 -4.46 -22.98
N SER A 22 -16.09 -4.19 -21.80
CA SER A 22 -16.00 -2.84 -21.25
C SER A 22 -15.07 -1.93 -22.04
N GLU A 23 -13.98 -2.45 -22.60
CA GLU A 23 -13.07 -1.71 -23.50
C GLU A 23 -13.78 -1.05 -24.70
N ARG A 24 -14.95 -1.57 -25.12
CA ARG A 24 -15.73 -1.02 -26.24
C ARG A 24 -16.62 0.14 -25.85
N ASP A 25 -16.93 0.24 -24.56
CA ASP A 25 -17.85 1.23 -24.02
C ASP A 25 -17.08 2.45 -23.46
N THR A 26 -15.74 2.37 -23.33
CA THR A 26 -14.84 3.45 -22.94
C THR A 26 -14.96 4.67 -23.88
N PRO A 27 -15.35 5.85 -23.35
CA PRO A 27 -15.37 7.11 -24.07
C PRO A 27 -14.05 7.43 -24.81
N PRO A 28 -14.09 8.00 -26.02
CA PRO A 28 -12.87 8.36 -26.76
C PRO A 28 -11.92 9.30 -26.00
N GLU A 29 -12.45 10.19 -25.15
CA GLU A 29 -11.61 11.06 -24.31
C GLU A 29 -10.72 10.30 -23.32
N GLU A 30 -11.21 9.23 -22.70
CA GLU A 30 -10.43 8.36 -21.80
C GLU A 30 -9.33 7.65 -22.57
N GLN A 31 -9.62 7.20 -23.79
CA GLN A 31 -8.62 6.56 -24.62
C GLN A 31 -7.43 7.49 -24.92
N GLU A 32 -7.69 8.77 -25.18
CA GLU A 32 -6.63 9.77 -25.40
C GLU A 32 -5.79 10.01 -24.13
N ILE A 33 -6.42 10.01 -22.95
CA ILE A 33 -5.76 10.18 -21.65
C ILE A 33 -4.86 8.97 -21.35
N ALA A 34 -5.41 7.75 -21.47
CA ALA A 34 -4.69 6.49 -21.27
C ALA A 34 -3.46 6.38 -22.20
N TYR A 35 -3.58 6.79 -23.47
CA TYR A 35 -2.42 6.81 -24.39
C TYR A 35 -1.36 7.85 -24.04
N ALA A 36 -1.75 8.97 -23.43
CA ALA A 36 -0.82 10.00 -22.96
C ALA A 36 -0.17 9.62 -21.62
N GLU A 37 -0.72 8.61 -20.96
CA GLU A 37 -0.32 8.23 -19.64
C GLU A 37 1.10 7.67 -19.62
N THR A 38 1.97 8.40 -18.95
CA THR A 38 3.36 7.99 -18.75
C THR A 38 3.79 8.33 -17.34
N VAL A 39 4.52 7.40 -16.71
CA VAL A 39 5.22 7.71 -15.46
C VAL A 39 6.18 8.85 -15.75
N SER A 40 6.00 9.98 -15.05
CA SER A 40 6.87 11.14 -15.22
C SER A 40 8.33 10.77 -14.95
N LYS A 41 9.27 11.50 -15.56
CA LYS A 41 10.72 11.24 -15.36
C LYS A 41 11.10 11.39 -13.89
N GLU A 42 10.45 12.31 -13.19
CA GLU A 42 10.63 12.60 -11.79
C GLU A 42 10.11 11.44 -10.92
N ALA A 43 8.93 10.91 -11.22
CA ALA A 43 8.38 9.73 -10.55
C ALA A 43 9.23 8.48 -10.80
N GLN A 44 9.68 8.26 -12.04
CA GLN A 44 10.57 7.15 -12.37
C GLN A 44 11.91 7.27 -11.62
N ALA A 45 12.50 8.47 -11.56
CA ALA A 45 13.74 8.69 -10.83
C ALA A 45 13.61 8.41 -9.33
N TRP A 46 12.44 8.70 -8.74
CA TRP A 46 12.14 8.34 -7.35
C TRP A 46 12.02 6.83 -7.16
N LEU A 47 11.30 6.13 -8.05
CA LEU A 47 11.16 4.67 -8.01
C LEU A 47 12.51 3.96 -8.16
N ASP A 48 13.31 4.37 -9.15
CA ASP A 48 14.65 3.83 -9.38
C ASP A 48 15.54 4.03 -8.16
N TYR A 49 15.45 5.21 -7.53
CA TYR A 49 16.19 5.52 -6.32
C TYR A 49 15.78 4.63 -5.14
N LEU A 50 14.49 4.41 -4.92
CA LEU A 50 14.03 3.52 -3.85
C LEU A 50 14.44 2.06 -4.09
N GLN A 51 14.39 1.57 -5.33
CA GLN A 51 14.88 0.23 -5.66
C GLN A 51 16.39 0.08 -5.42
N ASP A 52 17.17 1.11 -5.76
CA ASP A 52 18.60 1.14 -5.43
C ASP A 52 18.83 1.17 -3.92
N LEU A 53 18.03 1.95 -3.19
CA LEU A 53 18.10 2.04 -1.75
C LEU A 53 17.79 0.69 -1.09
N ASP A 54 16.72 0.01 -1.50
CA ASP A 54 16.35 -1.32 -1.00
C ASP A 54 17.44 -2.36 -1.33
N ARG A 55 18.18 -2.21 -2.45
CA ARG A 55 19.34 -3.06 -2.77
C ARG A 55 20.55 -2.80 -1.86
N ARG A 56 20.79 -1.53 -1.50
CA ARG A 56 21.91 -1.13 -0.63
C ARG A 56 21.63 -1.43 0.85
N TYR A 57 20.35 -1.36 1.25
CA TYR A 57 19.88 -1.61 2.60
C TYR A 57 18.80 -2.71 2.61
N PRO A 58 19.13 -3.94 2.21
CA PRO A 58 18.16 -5.04 2.10
C PRO A 58 17.58 -5.47 3.45
N ASP A 59 18.19 -5.04 4.55
CA ASP A 59 17.69 -5.24 5.90
C ASP A 59 17.90 -3.96 6.70
N SER A 60 16.81 -3.22 6.94
CA SER A 60 16.83 -1.97 7.68
C SER A 60 17.26 -2.11 9.14
N GLY A 61 17.18 -3.32 9.73
CA GLY A 61 17.66 -3.57 11.09
C GLY A 61 19.17 -3.44 11.25
N LYS A 62 19.92 -3.48 10.13
CA LYS A 62 21.37 -3.25 10.08
C LYS A 62 21.73 -1.83 9.65
N ALA A 63 20.77 -1.06 9.14
CA ALA A 63 20.99 0.30 8.72
C ALA A 63 21.10 1.21 9.96
N ASN A 64 22.15 2.02 10.03
CA ASN A 64 22.24 3.08 11.03
C ASN A 64 21.44 4.30 10.50
N PRO A 65 20.32 4.70 11.14
CA PRO A 65 19.46 5.75 10.60
C PRO A 65 20.16 7.11 10.47
N GLU A 66 21.03 7.47 11.42
CA GLU A 66 21.77 8.74 11.35
C GLU A 66 22.67 8.79 10.11
N ARG A 67 23.38 7.70 9.85
CA ARG A 67 24.27 7.57 8.69
C ARG A 67 23.50 7.55 7.39
N VAL A 68 22.42 6.77 7.30
CA VAL A 68 21.59 6.73 6.08
C VAL A 68 21.04 8.12 5.81
N LEU A 69 20.46 8.81 6.80
CA LEU A 69 19.90 10.14 6.56
C LEU A 69 20.96 11.21 6.28
N ALA A 70 22.17 11.08 6.83
CA ALA A 70 23.28 11.96 6.48
C ALA A 70 23.78 11.73 5.04
N GLU A 71 23.80 10.48 4.55
CA GLU A 71 24.27 10.13 3.20
C GLU A 71 23.18 10.31 2.13
N GLU A 72 21.93 10.04 2.48
CA GLU A 72 20.82 9.85 1.53
C GLU A 72 19.66 10.82 1.73
N GLY A 73 19.50 11.41 2.91
CA GLY A 73 18.27 12.10 3.32
C GLY A 73 17.87 13.25 2.39
N GLU A 74 18.80 14.16 2.09
CA GLU A 74 18.51 15.30 1.22
C GLU A 74 18.14 14.86 -0.21
N LYS A 75 18.86 13.87 -0.75
CA LYS A 75 18.58 13.33 -2.09
C LYS A 75 17.22 12.64 -2.14
N ALA A 76 16.92 11.81 -1.15
CA ALA A 76 15.65 11.11 -1.03
C ALA A 76 14.48 12.10 -0.96
N ALA A 77 14.58 13.10 -0.08
CA ALA A 77 13.56 14.13 0.08
C ALA A 77 13.34 14.90 -1.23
N LEU A 78 14.41 15.34 -1.90
CA LEU A 78 14.30 16.13 -3.13
C LEU A 78 13.69 15.33 -4.29
N LEU A 79 14.07 14.06 -4.45
CA LEU A 79 13.50 13.18 -5.46
C LEU A 79 12.00 12.95 -5.21
N TYR A 80 11.61 12.67 -3.97
CA TYR A 80 10.21 12.52 -3.61
C TYR A 80 9.41 13.80 -3.86
N CYS A 81 9.92 14.97 -3.44
CA CYS A 81 9.24 16.25 -3.66
C CYS A 81 8.98 16.51 -5.14
N ARG A 82 9.95 16.20 -6.01
CA ARG A 82 9.77 16.29 -7.47
C ARG A 82 8.76 15.27 -8.01
N ALA A 83 8.78 14.05 -7.50
CA ALA A 83 7.83 13.01 -7.90
C ALA A 83 6.38 13.40 -7.61
N ILE A 84 6.14 14.16 -6.53
CA ILE A 84 4.80 14.67 -6.17
C ILE A 84 4.50 16.08 -6.71
N GLY A 85 5.30 16.58 -7.66
CA GLY A 85 5.02 17.81 -8.41
C GLY A 85 5.58 19.12 -7.84
N PHE A 86 6.49 19.08 -6.85
CA PHE A 86 7.20 20.28 -6.41
C PHE A 86 8.45 20.53 -7.28
N ASP A 87 8.66 21.77 -7.71
CA ASP A 87 9.88 22.19 -8.44
C ASP A 87 11.16 22.10 -7.58
N GLY A 88 11.01 22.00 -6.26
CA GLY A 88 12.12 22.07 -5.30
C GLY A 88 11.83 21.38 -3.98
N PRO A 89 12.51 21.81 -2.90
CA PRO A 89 12.30 21.26 -1.57
C PRO A 89 10.84 21.39 -1.11
N CYS A 90 10.31 20.31 -0.55
CA CYS A 90 9.00 20.25 0.10
C CYS A 90 9.14 19.72 1.52
N THR A 91 8.12 19.97 2.35
CA THR A 91 8.13 19.65 3.77
C THR A 91 6.72 19.32 4.25
N ILE A 92 6.59 18.74 5.44
CA ILE A 92 5.29 18.39 6.02
C ILE A 92 4.78 19.54 6.89
N GLU A 93 3.61 20.07 6.54
CA GLU A 93 2.86 20.99 7.39
C GLU A 93 1.75 20.23 8.10
N THR A 94 1.66 20.37 9.43
CA THR A 94 0.55 19.87 10.24
C THR A 94 -0.45 20.99 10.52
N ALA A 95 -1.05 21.55 9.46
CA ALA A 95 -2.13 22.52 9.62
C ALA A 95 -3.42 21.76 9.98
N THR A 96 -4.17 22.22 10.98
CA THR A 96 -5.47 21.65 11.37
C THR A 96 -5.46 20.16 11.78
N GLY A 97 -4.29 19.60 12.13
CA GLY A 97 -4.15 18.21 12.52
C GLY A 97 -4.04 17.22 11.36
N GLN A 98 -4.04 17.70 10.12
CA GLN A 98 -3.73 16.89 8.94
C GLN A 98 -2.31 17.19 8.45
N GLU A 99 -1.56 16.13 8.15
CA GLU A 99 -0.24 16.25 7.55
C GLU A 99 -0.37 16.32 6.03
N ARG A 100 0.23 17.34 5.43
CA ARG A 100 0.33 17.50 3.97
C ARG A 100 1.70 18.02 3.58
N PHE A 101 2.14 17.67 2.38
CA PHE A 101 3.36 18.26 1.81
C PHE A 101 3.06 19.67 1.27
N VAL A 102 3.95 20.61 1.54
CA VAL A 102 3.91 21.99 1.04
C VAL A 102 5.30 22.39 0.55
N ASP A 103 5.37 23.44 -0.27
CA ASP A 103 6.65 24.01 -0.69
C ASP A 103 7.40 24.52 0.54
N ALA A 104 8.67 24.13 0.68
CA ALA A 104 9.46 24.50 1.86
C ALA A 104 9.70 26.02 1.97
N ARG A 105 9.55 26.78 0.88
CA ARG A 105 9.64 28.25 0.87
C ARG A 105 8.42 28.91 1.49
N ASP A 106 7.27 28.26 1.39
CA ASP A 106 5.97 28.76 1.88
C ASP A 106 5.68 28.30 3.31
N ALA A 107 6.38 27.26 3.76
CA ALA A 107 6.23 26.69 5.09
C ALA A 107 6.66 27.69 6.19
N ARG A 108 5.69 28.06 7.04
CA ARG A 108 5.94 28.97 8.16
C ARG A 108 6.75 28.28 9.25
N GLY A 109 7.82 28.92 9.72
CA GLY A 109 8.57 28.47 10.89
C GLY A 109 9.64 27.42 10.62
N ILE A 110 9.93 27.11 9.35
CA ILE A 110 11.07 26.27 9.01
C ILE A 110 12.36 27.08 9.14
N ALA A 111 13.14 26.78 10.17
CA ALA A 111 14.54 27.19 10.21
C ALA A 111 15.27 26.49 9.04
N LYS A 112 16.13 27.22 8.31
CA LYS A 112 16.89 26.68 7.16
C LYS A 112 17.74 25.43 7.45
N ALA A 113 17.90 25.02 8.70
CA ALA A 113 18.58 23.79 9.07
C ALA A 113 17.55 22.64 9.14
N GLY A 114 17.69 21.64 8.26
CA GLY A 114 16.91 20.41 8.35
C GLY A 114 15.58 20.40 7.61
N TRP A 115 15.48 20.99 6.40
CA TRP A 115 14.22 21.00 5.64
C TRP A 115 13.66 19.59 5.35
N PHE A 116 14.52 18.57 5.37
CA PHE A 116 14.20 17.16 5.22
C PHE A 116 14.11 16.38 6.55
N ASP A 117 14.12 17.04 7.71
CA ASP A 117 14.06 16.40 9.04
C ASP A 117 12.79 15.55 9.22
N TRP A 118 11.74 15.82 8.45
CA TRP A 118 10.55 14.98 8.38
C TRP A 118 10.89 13.53 8.03
N LEU A 119 11.96 13.27 7.27
CA LEU A 119 12.44 11.91 6.99
C LEU A 119 12.89 11.15 8.24
N TRP A 120 13.36 11.84 9.29
CA TRP A 120 13.67 11.16 10.56
C TRP A 120 12.40 10.52 11.14
N THR A 121 11.28 11.23 11.02
CA THR A 121 9.99 10.72 11.49
C THR A 121 9.45 9.61 10.58
N LEU A 122 9.77 9.64 9.29
CA LEU A 122 9.31 8.69 8.27
C LEU A 122 10.39 7.69 7.83
N PHE A 123 11.42 7.46 8.64
CA PHE A 123 12.56 6.64 8.21
C PHE A 123 12.14 5.18 7.96
N SER A 124 11.44 4.59 8.93
CA SER A 124 10.84 3.26 8.79
C SER A 124 9.52 3.25 9.54
N ARG A 125 8.45 3.57 8.81
CA ARG A 125 7.07 3.58 9.32
C ARG A 125 6.22 2.69 8.45
N ILE A 126 5.25 2.05 9.08
CA ILE A 126 4.26 1.22 8.42
C ILE A 126 2.85 1.65 8.83
N GLY A 127 1.89 1.30 7.99
CA GLY A 127 0.46 1.44 8.25
C GLY A 127 -0.19 0.06 8.42
N VAL A 128 -0.96 -0.10 9.49
CA VAL A 128 -1.82 -1.28 9.71
C VAL A 128 -3.28 -0.91 9.60
N ILE A 129 -4.15 -1.86 9.25
CA ILE A 129 -5.58 -1.60 9.04
C ILE A 129 -6.30 -1.67 10.40
N PRO A 130 -6.79 -0.56 10.97
CA PRO A 130 -7.47 -0.62 12.26
C PRO A 130 -8.84 -1.29 12.14
N GLU A 131 -9.36 -1.85 13.23
CA GLU A 131 -10.72 -2.43 13.28
C GLU A 131 -11.81 -1.40 12.97
N HIS A 132 -11.58 -0.14 13.36
CA HIS A 132 -12.51 0.98 13.19
C HIS A 132 -11.77 2.18 12.60
N ALA A 133 -12.48 3.12 12.00
CA ALA A 133 -11.91 4.34 11.42
C ALA A 133 -11.42 5.35 12.50
N ALA A 134 -10.52 4.90 13.38
CA ALA A 134 -9.88 5.69 14.42
C ALA A 134 -8.50 5.13 14.77
N CYS A 135 -7.54 6.01 15.01
CA CYS A 135 -6.22 5.67 15.52
C CYS A 135 -6.01 6.38 16.87
N PRO A 136 -5.76 5.67 17.96
CA PRO A 136 -5.44 6.32 19.23
C PRO A 136 -4.04 6.92 19.17
N ALA A 137 -3.82 7.95 19.98
CA ALA A 137 -2.48 8.48 20.18
C ALA A 137 -1.53 7.36 20.65
N PRO A 138 -0.29 7.30 20.13
CA PRO A 138 0.37 8.29 19.29
C PRO A 138 0.23 8.05 17.78
N TYR A 139 -0.66 7.14 17.35
CA TYR A 139 -0.83 6.82 15.93
C TYR A 139 -1.67 7.88 15.22
N THR A 140 -1.45 7.98 13.91
CA THR A 140 -2.14 8.94 13.03
C THR A 140 -2.84 8.15 11.93
N MET A 141 -4.07 8.56 11.59
CA MET A 141 -4.79 7.97 10.48
C MET A 141 -4.19 8.47 9.16
N VAL A 142 -3.99 7.53 8.24
CA VAL A 142 -3.68 7.78 6.84
C VAL A 142 -4.81 7.17 6.02
N GLU A 143 -5.38 7.95 5.12
CA GLU A 143 -6.44 7.47 4.23
C GLU A 143 -5.97 7.64 2.78
N ILE A 144 -6.19 6.60 1.97
CA ILE A 144 -6.00 6.63 0.53
C ILE A 144 -7.36 6.28 -0.08
N TYR A 145 -7.95 7.25 -0.75
CA TYR A 145 -9.18 7.09 -1.50
C TYR A 145 -8.83 6.82 -2.97
N MET A 146 -9.38 5.71 -3.45
CA MET A 146 -9.30 5.22 -4.81
C MET A 146 -10.69 5.35 -5.44
N ASP A 147 -10.80 6.23 -6.42
CA ASP A 147 -11.87 6.25 -7.41
C ASP A 147 -11.64 5.03 -8.31
N ASP A 148 -12.38 3.98 -8.01
CA ASP A 148 -12.35 2.74 -8.77
C ASP A 148 -13.22 2.94 -10.03
N GLU A 149 -13.24 1.97 -10.94
CA GLU A 149 -13.94 2.05 -12.23
C GLU A 149 -15.41 2.50 -12.07
N ASP A 150 -15.83 3.55 -12.78
CA ASP A 150 -17.22 4.04 -12.74
C ASP A 150 -18.17 3.19 -13.63
N ASN A 151 -17.66 2.66 -14.75
CA ASN A 151 -18.45 1.91 -15.72
C ASN A 151 -18.35 0.40 -15.47
N ASN A 152 -19.48 -0.27 -15.21
CA ASN A 152 -19.52 -1.71 -14.91
C ASN A 152 -18.74 -2.15 -13.67
N ASN A 153 -18.48 -1.22 -12.74
CA ASN A 153 -17.85 -1.47 -11.46
C ASN A 153 -18.23 -2.82 -10.83
N ASN A 154 -17.24 -3.69 -10.73
CA ASN A 154 -17.35 -5.03 -10.17
C ASN A 154 -16.56 -5.17 -8.87
N ASN A 155 -16.47 -4.10 -8.08
CA ASN A 155 -15.90 -4.16 -6.75
C ASN A 155 -16.61 -5.21 -5.88
N GLN A 156 -15.83 -6.10 -5.29
CA GLN A 156 -16.34 -7.15 -4.41
C GLN A 156 -15.55 -7.22 -3.12
N ARG A 157 -16.19 -7.71 -2.06
CA ARG A 157 -15.56 -7.86 -0.75
C ARG A 157 -16.26 -8.90 0.09
N SER A 158 -15.52 -9.51 1.01
CA SER A 158 -16.10 -10.44 1.98
C SER A 158 -15.26 -10.52 3.25
N GLY A 159 -15.86 -11.06 4.32
CA GLY A 159 -15.19 -11.29 5.59
C GLY A 159 -14.84 -10.03 6.37
N TRP A 160 -13.70 -10.04 7.04
CA TRP A 160 -13.21 -8.91 7.84
C TRP A 160 -12.50 -7.87 6.96
N LEU A 161 -12.95 -6.62 7.04
CA LEU A 161 -12.41 -5.49 6.26
C LEU A 161 -11.73 -4.43 7.13
N GLY A 162 -11.83 -4.54 8.47
CA GLY A 162 -11.41 -3.49 9.38
C GLY A 162 -12.08 -2.15 9.05
N ALA A 163 -11.27 -1.09 8.97
CA ALA A 163 -11.69 0.26 8.61
C ALA A 163 -11.72 0.54 7.10
N THR A 164 -11.37 -0.45 6.27
CA THR A 164 -11.48 -0.33 4.81
C THR A 164 -12.94 -0.24 4.41
N VAL A 165 -13.23 0.72 3.54
CA VAL A 165 -14.53 0.87 2.89
C VAL A 165 -14.30 0.57 1.42
N SER A 166 -15.00 -0.42 0.86
CA SER A 166 -14.97 -0.74 -0.56
C SER A 166 -16.43 -0.87 -0.97
N ASN A 167 -16.89 -0.06 -1.90
CA ASN A 167 -18.27 -0.08 -2.39
C ASN A 167 -18.24 0.25 -3.87
N HIS A 168 -18.68 1.44 -4.27
CA HIS A 168 -18.38 1.92 -5.62
C HIS A 168 -16.90 2.27 -5.71
N ASN A 169 -16.39 3.02 -4.73
CA ASN A 169 -14.98 3.34 -4.60
C ASN A 169 -14.35 2.66 -3.39
N THR A 170 -13.03 2.68 -3.30
CA THR A 170 -12.30 2.06 -2.20
C THR A 170 -11.51 3.09 -1.40
N THR A 171 -11.82 3.18 -0.11
CA THR A 171 -11.02 3.92 0.86
C THR A 171 -10.25 2.96 1.75
N TRP A 172 -8.93 2.96 1.57
CA TRP A 172 -7.99 2.29 2.46
C TRP A 172 -7.65 3.20 3.64
N ARG A 173 -7.76 2.65 4.86
CA ARG A 173 -7.46 3.38 6.09
C ARG A 173 -6.40 2.65 6.89
N PHE A 174 -5.40 3.39 7.33
CA PHE A 174 -4.27 2.84 8.07
C PHE A 174 -3.94 3.68 9.30
N CYS A 175 -3.62 3.01 10.40
CA CYS A 175 -2.91 3.65 11.50
C CYS A 175 -1.42 3.61 11.23
N ARG A 176 -0.83 4.77 10.97
CA ARG A 176 0.62 4.93 10.87
C ARG A 176 1.23 4.77 12.25
N LEU A 177 2.08 3.76 12.38
CA LEU A 177 2.64 3.36 13.67
C LEU A 177 3.79 4.26 14.13
N SER A 178 4.10 4.19 15.43
CA SER A 178 5.32 4.78 15.97
C SER A 178 6.56 4.03 15.42
N LEU A 179 7.75 4.66 15.44
CA LEU A 179 8.98 3.96 15.02
C LEU A 179 9.21 2.72 15.90
N LYS A 180 8.97 2.87 17.21
CA LYS A 180 9.03 1.76 18.16
C LYS A 180 8.06 0.63 17.78
N ALA A 181 6.78 0.93 17.57
CA ALA A 181 5.80 -0.10 17.22
C ALA A 181 6.10 -0.75 15.87
N THR A 182 6.62 0.02 14.90
CA THR A 182 7.06 -0.50 13.60
C THR A 182 8.19 -1.51 13.73
N SER A 183 9.16 -1.28 14.62
CA SER A 183 10.31 -2.18 14.83
C SER A 183 9.98 -3.54 15.47
N ASP A 184 8.74 -3.69 15.96
CA ASP A 184 8.23 -4.93 16.53
C ASP A 184 7.63 -5.86 15.45
N PHE A 185 7.36 -5.37 14.23
CA PHE A 185 6.90 -6.19 13.10
C PHE A 185 8.08 -6.87 12.39
N ARG A 186 8.00 -8.19 12.23
CA ARG A 186 9.03 -9.06 11.63
C ARG A 186 8.38 -10.29 10.99
N PRO A 187 9.08 -11.03 10.13
CA PRO A 187 8.57 -12.28 9.58
C PRO A 187 8.09 -13.26 10.67
N LEU A 188 7.04 -14.02 10.35
CA LEU A 188 6.62 -15.17 11.16
C LEU A 188 7.69 -16.28 11.07
N PRO A 189 7.82 -17.16 12.08
CA PRO A 189 8.94 -18.12 12.16
C PRO A 189 8.78 -19.34 11.23
N ILE A 190 7.68 -19.43 10.50
CA ILE A 190 7.33 -20.58 9.67
C ILE A 190 7.46 -20.19 8.21
N MET A 191 8.12 -21.05 7.43
CA MET A 191 8.35 -20.85 6.01
C MET A 191 7.10 -21.18 5.21
N GLY A 192 6.90 -20.44 4.11
CA GLY A 192 5.87 -20.70 3.10
C GLY A 192 4.82 -19.59 3.02
N ASP A 193 4.20 -19.49 1.86
CA ASP A 193 3.35 -18.37 1.44
C ASP A 193 2.09 -18.20 2.32
N ASP A 194 1.67 -19.25 3.04
CA ASP A 194 0.59 -19.19 4.03
C ASP A 194 0.93 -18.28 5.23
N TYR A 195 2.21 -18.00 5.45
CA TYR A 195 2.70 -17.17 6.57
C TYR A 195 3.13 -15.77 6.11
N ASP A 196 2.96 -15.47 4.83
CA ASP A 196 3.28 -14.17 4.28
C ASP A 196 2.23 -13.14 4.70
N TYR A 197 2.71 -11.93 4.95
CA TYR A 197 1.85 -10.79 5.20
C TYR A 197 2.51 -9.51 4.72
N SER A 198 1.69 -8.49 4.48
CA SER A 198 2.19 -7.16 4.14
C SER A 198 1.41 -6.06 4.85
N VAL A 199 2.07 -4.92 4.98
CA VAL A 199 1.55 -3.69 5.59
C VAL A 199 1.85 -2.53 4.66
N LEU A 200 1.08 -1.45 4.76
CA LEU A 200 1.36 -0.26 3.95
C LEU A 200 2.75 0.28 4.33
N SER A 201 3.59 0.53 3.33
CA SER A 201 4.86 1.24 3.54
C SER A 201 4.56 2.71 3.74
N LEU A 202 5.00 3.27 4.87
CA LEU A 202 4.86 4.70 5.20
C LEU A 202 6.21 5.34 5.52
N GLY A 203 7.30 4.70 5.10
CA GLY A 203 8.64 5.20 5.34
C GLY A 203 9.68 4.85 4.27
N LEU A 204 10.85 5.44 4.43
CA LEU A 204 11.94 5.37 3.48
C LEU A 204 12.47 3.93 3.34
N LEU A 205 12.51 3.15 4.43
CA LEU A 205 12.90 1.75 4.45
C LEU A 205 11.80 0.88 5.08
N CYS A 206 11.60 -0.31 4.54
CA CYS A 206 10.76 -1.33 5.18
C CYS A 206 11.42 -1.90 6.44
N PRO A 207 10.64 -2.38 7.43
CA PRO A 207 11.20 -3.00 8.64
C PRO A 207 12.08 -4.21 8.33
N SER A 208 12.88 -4.63 9.31
CA SER A 208 13.79 -5.76 9.15
C SER A 208 13.05 -7.05 8.74
N GLY A 209 13.58 -7.71 7.72
CA GLY A 209 12.98 -8.92 7.13
C GLY A 209 11.79 -8.68 6.21
N ALA A 210 11.38 -7.43 5.99
CA ALA A 210 10.46 -7.09 4.92
C ALA A 210 11.22 -6.62 3.68
N ARG A 211 10.69 -6.99 2.52
CA ARG A 211 11.02 -6.41 1.22
C ARG A 211 9.90 -5.49 0.77
N ARG A 212 10.23 -4.52 -0.08
CA ARG A 212 9.23 -3.64 -0.67
C ARG A 212 8.58 -4.29 -1.88
N VAL A 213 7.26 -4.16 -1.98
CA VAL A 213 6.48 -4.52 -3.17
C VAL A 213 5.67 -3.31 -3.59
N TRP A 214 5.76 -2.91 -4.85
CA TRP A 214 4.93 -1.82 -5.38
C TRP A 214 3.78 -2.36 -6.20
N ARG A 215 2.68 -1.64 -6.11
CA ARG A 215 1.58 -1.71 -7.05
C ARG A 215 1.34 -0.33 -7.63
N ARG A 216 1.44 -0.23 -8.95
CA ARG A 216 0.77 0.82 -9.71
C ARG A 216 -0.70 0.42 -9.86
N HIS A 217 -1.58 1.34 -9.48
CA HIS A 217 -3.01 1.26 -9.72
C HIS A 217 -3.38 2.24 -10.83
N ASP A 218 -3.88 1.69 -11.92
CA ASP A 218 -4.59 2.40 -12.99
C ASP A 218 -6.03 2.58 -12.55
N ASN A 219 -6.28 3.70 -11.88
CA ASN A 219 -7.62 4.04 -11.41
C ASN A 219 -8.38 4.76 -12.53
N GLU A 220 -9.66 5.05 -12.31
CA GLU A 220 -10.54 5.76 -13.26
C GLU A 220 -9.80 6.89 -14.03
N ASP A 221 -9.81 6.85 -15.36
CA ASP A 221 -9.13 7.86 -16.18
C ASP A 221 -9.92 9.18 -16.28
N SER A 222 -11.25 9.11 -16.21
CA SER A 222 -12.15 10.26 -16.36
C SER A 222 -12.68 10.78 -15.03
N ALA A 223 -12.75 12.10 -14.85
CA ALA A 223 -13.30 12.69 -13.62
C ALA A 223 -12.70 12.16 -12.30
N ASN A 224 -11.50 11.57 -12.36
CA ASN A 224 -10.84 10.90 -11.25
C ASN A 224 -10.78 11.78 -10.00
N ASN A 225 -11.34 11.28 -8.90
CA ASN A 225 -11.39 11.95 -7.62
C ASN A 225 -10.50 11.29 -6.56
N ASN A 226 -9.40 10.66 -7.00
CA ASN A 226 -8.36 10.12 -6.14
C ASN A 226 -7.88 11.18 -5.15
N SER A 227 -7.82 10.77 -3.88
CA SER A 227 -7.44 11.69 -2.81
C SER A 227 -6.80 10.93 -1.66
N HIS A 228 -6.12 11.66 -0.79
CA HIS A 228 -5.54 11.08 0.41
C HIS A 228 -5.59 12.07 1.56
N SER A 229 -5.48 11.55 2.78
CA SER A 229 -5.25 12.35 3.97
C SER A 229 -4.10 11.79 4.80
N GLY A 230 -3.36 12.69 5.46
CA GLY A 230 -2.10 12.35 6.12
C GLY A 230 -0.94 12.16 5.15
N SER A 231 0.27 12.01 5.71
CA SER A 231 1.46 11.73 4.92
C SER A 231 1.47 10.28 4.45
N ILE A 232 1.30 10.11 3.15
CA ILE A 232 1.36 8.82 2.45
C ILE A 232 2.78 8.47 1.94
N PHE A 233 3.81 9.28 2.21
CA PHE A 233 5.19 8.96 1.82
C PHE A 233 5.56 7.52 2.19
N PRO A 234 6.19 6.73 1.31
CA PRO A 234 6.75 7.10 0.01
C PRO A 234 5.80 6.90 -1.17
N ASN A 235 4.52 6.63 -0.89
CA ASN A 235 3.46 6.48 -1.89
C ASN A 235 3.08 7.84 -2.47
N PHE A 236 2.59 7.85 -3.69
CA PHE A 236 2.21 9.09 -4.37
C PHE A 236 1.18 8.81 -5.48
N SER A 237 0.44 9.85 -5.83
CA SER A 237 -0.41 9.84 -7.02
C SER A 237 0.41 10.26 -8.24
N LEU A 238 0.19 9.55 -9.33
CA LEU A 238 0.68 9.83 -10.67
C LEU A 238 -0.44 10.56 -11.42
N TRP A 239 -0.08 11.59 -12.18
CA TRP A 239 -1.02 12.18 -13.13
C TRP A 239 -1.23 11.21 -14.31
N PRO A 240 -2.46 11.04 -14.84
CA PRO A 240 -3.69 11.80 -14.61
C PRO A 240 -4.53 11.40 -13.39
N GLY A 241 -4.20 10.31 -12.70
CA GLY A 241 -4.96 9.90 -11.53
C GLY A 241 -4.44 8.68 -10.79
N ASN A 242 -3.54 7.90 -11.37
CA ASN A 242 -3.05 6.64 -10.81
C ASN A 242 -2.42 6.72 -9.42
N TRP A 243 -2.38 5.59 -8.73
CA TRP A 243 -1.67 5.43 -7.47
C TRP A 243 -0.42 4.59 -7.62
N MET A 244 0.66 5.00 -6.97
CA MET A 244 1.85 4.18 -6.78
C MET A 244 2.00 3.86 -5.29
N ILE A 245 1.70 2.62 -4.91
CA ILE A 245 1.62 2.19 -3.50
C ILE A 245 2.63 1.08 -3.20
N ALA A 246 3.48 1.34 -2.23
CA ALA A 246 4.43 0.42 -1.65
C ALA A 246 3.85 -0.30 -0.43
N HIS A 247 4.18 -1.57 -0.34
CA HIS A 247 3.92 -2.43 0.79
C HIS A 247 5.25 -2.96 1.33
N CYS A 248 5.34 -3.10 2.65
CA CYS A 248 6.40 -3.87 3.27
C CYS A 248 5.89 -5.31 3.44
N HIS A 249 6.38 -6.19 2.59
CA HIS A 249 5.99 -7.59 2.50
C HIS A 249 7.00 -8.45 3.26
N PHE A 250 6.50 -9.27 4.17
CA PHE A 250 7.27 -10.16 5.02
C PHE A 250 7.02 -11.60 4.57
N ASP A 251 8.02 -12.21 3.94
CA ASP A 251 7.94 -13.63 3.56
C ASP A 251 8.11 -14.50 4.82
N GLY A 252 7.34 -15.59 4.92
CA GLY A 252 7.43 -16.54 6.03
C GLY A 252 8.86 -17.06 6.25
N ALA A 253 9.35 -16.97 7.48
CA ALA A 253 10.71 -17.30 7.89
C ALA A 253 11.83 -16.53 7.16
N ALA A 254 11.55 -15.40 6.51
CA ALA A 254 12.58 -14.52 5.99
C ALA A 254 13.53 -14.04 7.10
N PHE A 255 14.82 -13.92 6.78
CA PHE A 255 15.80 -13.44 7.74
C PHE A 255 15.45 -12.02 8.19
N ALA A 256 15.39 -11.81 9.51
CA ALA A 256 15.24 -10.49 10.12
C ALA A 256 16.26 -10.31 11.25
N TRP A 257 16.85 -9.13 11.30
CA TRP A 257 17.57 -8.64 12.46
C TRP A 257 16.64 -8.55 13.66
N GLY A 258 17.02 -9.21 14.76
CA GLY A 258 16.15 -9.37 15.93
C GLY A 258 15.25 -10.61 15.89
N GLY A 259 15.35 -11.45 14.84
CA GLY A 259 14.64 -12.72 14.74
C GLY A 259 13.18 -12.59 14.31
N TYR A 260 12.38 -13.61 14.61
CA TYR A 260 10.99 -13.73 14.17
C TYR A 260 10.00 -13.27 15.24
N MET A 261 8.80 -12.86 14.83
CA MET A 261 7.70 -12.65 15.77
C MET A 261 6.86 -13.94 15.87
N THR A 262 6.64 -14.45 17.08
CA THR A 262 5.78 -15.65 17.30
C THR A 262 4.30 -15.31 17.40
N THR A 263 3.98 -14.04 17.55
CA THR A 263 2.62 -13.46 17.58
C THR A 263 2.72 -12.02 17.08
N TYR A 264 1.64 -11.48 16.52
CA TYR A 264 1.60 -10.09 16.09
C TYR A 264 1.75 -9.11 17.28
N PRO A 265 2.44 -7.97 17.12
CA PRO A 265 2.64 -7.01 18.20
C PRO A 265 1.34 -6.45 18.77
N ASN A 266 1.19 -6.46 20.09
CA ASN A 266 0.10 -5.74 20.73
C ASN A 266 0.41 -4.23 20.76
N ILE A 267 -0.21 -3.49 19.85
CA ILE A 267 -0.07 -2.03 19.73
C ILE A 267 -1.19 -1.26 20.45
N GLY A 268 -1.99 -1.91 21.29
CA GLY A 268 -3.08 -1.28 22.05
C GLY A 268 -4.35 -1.00 21.25
N ILE A 269 -4.45 -1.48 20.01
CA ILE A 269 -5.67 -1.51 19.20
C ILE A 269 -5.87 -2.87 18.56
N LYS A 270 -7.12 -3.15 18.18
CA LYS A 270 -7.44 -4.23 17.25
C LYS A 270 -7.13 -3.78 15.83
N TYR A 271 -6.46 -4.64 15.09
CA TYR A 271 -6.01 -4.31 13.74
C TYR A 271 -5.81 -5.58 12.91
N GLY A 272 -5.60 -5.37 11.63
CA GLY A 272 -5.17 -6.39 10.69
C GLY A 272 -4.12 -5.89 9.71
N VAL A 273 -3.74 -6.81 8.86
CA VAL A 273 -2.72 -6.65 7.83
C VAL A 273 -3.25 -7.26 6.54
N PHE A 274 -2.56 -6.99 5.42
CA PHE A 274 -2.74 -7.83 4.26
C PHE A 274 -2.05 -9.17 4.54
N ALA A 275 -2.71 -10.29 4.26
CA ALA A 275 -2.19 -11.61 4.60
C ALA A 275 -2.68 -12.65 3.61
N SER A 276 -1.94 -13.77 3.50
CA SER A 276 -2.40 -14.92 2.71
C SER A 276 -3.83 -15.35 3.12
N PRO A 277 -4.70 -15.71 2.16
CA PRO A 277 -6.06 -16.18 2.46
C PRO A 277 -6.07 -17.48 3.28
N SER A 278 -4.98 -18.24 3.26
CA SER A 278 -4.77 -19.49 4.00
C SER A 278 -4.02 -19.31 5.32
N MET A 279 -3.78 -18.06 5.77
CA MET A 279 -3.04 -17.81 7.00
C MET A 279 -3.65 -18.57 8.19
N PRO A 280 -2.86 -19.37 8.94
CA PRO A 280 -3.42 -20.20 9.99
C PRO A 280 -4.12 -19.40 11.10
N SER A 281 -5.17 -19.98 11.69
CA SER A 281 -5.99 -19.33 12.73
C SER A 281 -5.25 -19.00 14.02
N ILE A 282 -4.05 -19.54 14.22
CA ILE A 282 -3.14 -19.13 15.30
C ILE A 282 -2.56 -17.73 15.10
N TYR A 283 -2.56 -17.23 13.86
CA TYR A 283 -2.07 -15.91 13.47
C TYR A 283 -3.20 -14.99 12.98
N ALA A 284 -4.25 -15.55 12.37
CA ALA A 284 -5.42 -14.81 11.87
C ALA A 284 -6.69 -15.12 12.68
N LEU A 285 -7.23 -14.09 13.35
CA LEU A 285 -8.49 -14.17 14.11
C LEU A 285 -9.72 -14.15 13.20
N ALA A 286 -9.60 -13.56 12.02
CA ALA A 286 -10.60 -13.53 10.97
C ALA A 286 -9.93 -13.22 9.64
N HIS A 287 -10.54 -13.66 8.54
CA HIS A 287 -10.10 -13.38 7.19
C HIS A 287 -11.09 -12.49 6.47
N GLY A 288 -10.62 -11.74 5.49
CA GLY A 288 -11.44 -11.07 4.50
C GLY A 288 -10.67 -10.84 3.22
N TRP A 289 -11.32 -10.20 2.26
CA TRP A 289 -10.69 -9.78 1.03
C TRP A 289 -11.46 -8.62 0.41
N VAL A 290 -10.75 -7.84 -0.39
CA VAL A 290 -11.29 -6.80 -1.27
C VAL A 290 -10.77 -7.08 -2.67
N TYR A 291 -11.69 -7.19 -3.62
CA TYR A 291 -11.44 -7.17 -5.04
C TYR A 291 -11.76 -5.75 -5.51
N GLN A 292 -10.73 -5.03 -5.96
CA GLN A 292 -10.87 -3.74 -6.60
C GLN A 292 -10.90 -3.94 -8.10
N ASP A 293 -12.02 -3.56 -8.70
CA ASP A 293 -12.18 -3.36 -10.12
C ASP A 293 -11.56 -2.01 -10.46
N ASP A 294 -10.37 -2.06 -11.03
CA ASP A 294 -9.67 -0.88 -11.48
C ASP A 294 -9.94 -0.67 -12.98
N GLU A 295 -9.23 0.23 -13.65
CA GLU A 295 -9.55 0.67 -15.02
C GLU A 295 -9.68 -0.52 -15.99
N ASP A 296 -10.79 -0.59 -16.72
CA ASP A 296 -11.05 -1.68 -17.65
C ASP A 296 -10.27 -1.53 -18.97
N PHE A 297 -9.92 -0.31 -19.37
CA PHE A 297 -9.27 -0.01 -20.65
C PHE A 297 -7.80 0.39 -20.49
N LEU A 298 -6.92 -0.13 -21.37
CA LEU A 298 -5.48 0.17 -21.39
C LEU A 298 -4.75 0.04 -20.03
N ASN A 299 -5.31 -0.78 -19.16
CA ASN A 299 -4.88 -0.94 -17.79
C ASN A 299 -3.35 -1.11 -17.63
N THR A 300 -2.70 -0.05 -17.16
CA THR A 300 -1.24 0.08 -16.99
C THR A 300 -0.74 -0.42 -15.64
N ASN A 301 -1.61 -1.09 -14.91
CA ASN A 301 -1.33 -1.75 -13.66
C ASN A 301 -0.06 -2.60 -13.68
N LEU A 302 0.78 -2.41 -12.66
CA LEU A 302 2.08 -3.07 -12.60
C LEU A 302 2.44 -3.44 -11.17
N TRP A 303 2.98 -4.65 -11.01
CA TRP A 303 3.70 -5.06 -9.81
C TRP A 303 5.21 -4.87 -9.99
N ILE A 304 5.85 -4.25 -9.00
CA ILE A 304 7.31 -4.28 -8.87
C ILE A 304 7.63 -5.10 -7.62
N GLY A 305 8.12 -6.31 -7.84
CA GLY A 305 8.22 -7.37 -6.83
C GLY A 305 7.00 -8.29 -6.83
N SER A 306 7.06 -9.40 -6.08
CA SER A 306 5.95 -10.35 -5.96
C SER A 306 5.14 -10.09 -4.69
N PRO A 307 3.82 -9.90 -4.74
CA PRO A 307 2.96 -9.88 -3.56
C PRO A 307 2.54 -11.29 -3.07
N ASP A 308 2.99 -12.35 -3.75
CA ASP A 308 2.67 -13.75 -3.47
C ASP A 308 1.17 -14.00 -3.32
N LEU A 309 0.74 -14.71 -2.28
CA LEU A 309 -0.69 -14.97 -2.00
C LEU A 309 -1.37 -13.85 -1.21
N VAL A 310 -0.62 -12.82 -0.78
CA VAL A 310 -1.16 -11.73 0.04
C VAL A 310 -2.03 -10.79 -0.80
N MET A 311 -1.59 -10.52 -2.03
CA MET A 311 -2.34 -9.76 -3.03
C MET A 311 -2.10 -10.38 -4.39
N SER A 312 -3.07 -10.24 -5.30
CA SER A 312 -2.94 -10.75 -6.66
C SER A 312 -3.72 -9.86 -7.62
N GLY A 313 -3.43 -9.96 -8.90
CA GLY A 313 -4.08 -9.13 -9.91
C GLY A 313 -3.13 -8.75 -11.03
N SER A 314 -3.66 -8.64 -12.24
CA SER A 314 -2.97 -8.02 -13.38
C SER A 314 -3.65 -6.70 -13.65
N ASN A 315 -4.85 -6.77 -14.21
CA ASN A 315 -5.80 -5.67 -14.33
C ASN A 315 -6.35 -5.45 -12.92
N ASN A 316 -7.52 -5.99 -12.59
CA ASN A 316 -8.09 -5.85 -11.25
C ASN A 316 -7.22 -6.40 -10.11
N THR A 317 -7.36 -5.81 -8.91
CA THR A 317 -6.51 -6.11 -7.76
C THR A 317 -7.29 -6.76 -6.62
N THR A 318 -6.96 -8.00 -6.28
CA THR A 318 -7.43 -8.67 -5.05
C THR A 318 -6.42 -8.47 -3.93
N ARG A 319 -6.88 -8.02 -2.76
CA ARG A 319 -6.09 -7.97 -1.52
C ARG A 319 -6.75 -8.80 -0.44
N HIS A 320 -6.01 -9.75 0.10
CA HIS A 320 -6.45 -10.59 1.20
C HIS A 320 -6.09 -9.95 2.53
N LEU A 321 -6.99 -10.07 3.50
CA LEU A 321 -6.93 -9.38 4.79
C LEU A 321 -6.98 -10.42 5.91
N ALA A 322 -6.19 -10.20 6.96
CA ALA A 322 -6.30 -10.92 8.21
C ALA A 322 -6.38 -9.96 9.38
N LYS A 323 -7.36 -10.18 10.25
CA LYS A 323 -7.39 -9.59 11.59
C LYS A 323 -6.41 -10.35 12.47
N VAL A 324 -5.50 -9.65 13.14
CA VAL A 324 -4.40 -10.28 13.89
C VAL A 324 -4.36 -9.93 15.38
N GLN A 325 -5.13 -8.91 15.81
CA GLN A 325 -5.35 -8.51 17.20
C GLN A 325 -6.80 -8.06 17.42
#